data_AF-A0A7V6R519-F1
#
_entry.id   AF-A0A7V6R519-F1
#
_cell.length_a   1.000
_cell.length_b   1.000
_cell.length_c   1.000
_cell.angle_alpha   90.00
_cell.angle_beta   90.00
_cell.angle_gamma   90.00
#
_symmetry.space_group_name_H-M   'P 1'
#
loop_
_entity.id
_entity.type
_entity.pdbx_description
1 polymer ?
#
loop_
_entity_poly.entity_id
_entity_poly.type
_entity_poly.pdbx_seq_one_letter_code
_entity_poly.pdbx_strand_id
1 'polypeptide(L)'
;MPNKVKYAVYRIIFIIFAAVTILTFGIGGLLLVPLFSYYFFNDLKFWKYFRYYFPMVMACWRLAFLWLTSEAYRGEFSISLTAPPRTSPDLNIVKIRDSWKAGAFDCNQCTKCCQAIACPLLDTTNNLCRSYNSFFWRYFSCGRYPINKQQIEYYNCPKWEMKEC
;
A
#
# COMPACT_ATOMS: atom_id res chain seq x y z
N MET A 1 -13.02 19.40 -9.24
CA MET A 1 -11.58 19.77 -9.40
C MET A 1 -10.78 19.86 -8.10
N PRO A 2 -11.22 20.50 -7.00
CA PRO A 2 -10.35 20.73 -5.81
C PRO A 2 -9.86 19.43 -5.15
N ASN A 3 -10.68 18.38 -5.16
CA ASN A 3 -10.30 17.09 -4.59
C ASN A 3 -9.15 16.40 -5.35
N LYS A 4 -9.08 16.53 -6.69
CA LYS A 4 -7.99 15.95 -7.50
C LYS A 4 -6.65 16.59 -7.16
N VAL A 5 -6.64 17.92 -7.00
CA VAL A 5 -5.45 18.68 -6.58
C VAL A 5 -5.03 18.26 -5.18
N LYS A 6 -5.98 18.17 -4.23
CA LYS A 6 -5.72 17.69 -2.87
C LYS A 6 -5.06 16.31 -2.85
N TYR A 7 -5.56 15.35 -3.64
CA TYR A 7 -4.98 14.01 -3.70
C TYR A 7 -3.57 14.00 -4.30
N ALA A 8 -3.35 14.81 -5.34
CA ALA A 8 -2.03 14.94 -5.96
C ALA A 8 -1.02 15.54 -4.98
N VAL A 9 -1.37 16.62 -4.27
CA VAL A 9 -0.52 17.25 -3.26
C VAL A 9 -0.12 16.24 -2.17
N TYR A 10 -1.08 15.49 -1.63
CA TYR A 10 -0.80 14.48 -0.63
C TYR A 10 0.15 13.38 -1.11
N ARG A 11 -0.01 12.90 -2.35
CA ARG A 11 0.93 11.92 -2.93
C ARG A 11 2.31 12.52 -3.16
N ILE A 12 2.39 13.72 -3.71
CA ILE A 12 3.66 14.41 -3.98
C ILE A 12 4.44 14.62 -2.68
N ILE A 13 3.79 15.14 -1.64
CA ILE A 13 4.40 15.35 -0.32
C ILE A 13 4.95 14.03 0.23
N PHE A 14 4.17 12.95 0.18
CA PHE A 14 4.62 11.64 0.65
C PHE A 14 5.78 11.09 -0.19
N ILE A 15 5.74 11.24 -1.53
CA ILE A 15 6.83 10.82 -2.42
C ILE A 15 8.11 11.60 -2.13
N ILE A 16 8.03 12.91 -1.90
CA ILE A 16 9.16 13.74 -1.49
C ILE A 16 9.76 13.22 -0.19
N PHE A 17 8.92 12.94 0.81
CA PHE A 17 9.40 12.38 2.09
C PHE A 17 10.03 11.00 1.94
N ALA A 18 9.45 10.12 1.12
CA ALA A 18 10.01 8.81 0.83
C ALA A 18 11.37 8.96 0.12
N ALA A 19 11.48 9.86 -0.86
CA ALA A 19 12.72 10.14 -1.58
C ALA A 19 13.80 10.69 -0.66
N VAL A 20 13.49 11.67 0.19
CA VAL A 20 14.42 12.19 1.20
C VAL A 20 14.86 11.08 2.15
N THR A 21 13.94 10.24 2.61
CA THR A 21 14.26 9.10 3.49
C THR A 21 15.22 8.12 2.82
N ILE A 22 14.99 7.78 1.55
CA ILE A 22 15.86 6.88 0.78
C ILE A 22 17.24 7.52 0.58
N LEU A 23 17.31 8.74 0.05
CA LEU A 23 18.56 9.44 -0.29
C LEU A 23 19.44 9.74 0.93
N THR A 24 18.84 9.87 2.10
CA THR A 24 19.56 10.10 3.37
C THR A 24 19.80 8.81 4.17
N PHE A 25 19.62 7.64 3.55
CA PHE A 25 19.77 6.33 4.21
C PHE A 25 18.94 6.20 5.50
N GLY A 26 17.76 6.81 5.52
CA GLY A 26 16.86 6.80 6.66
C GLY A 26 17.15 7.91 7.69
N ILE A 27 18.11 8.80 7.52
CA ILE A 27 18.32 9.87 8.53
C ILE A 27 17.20 10.91 8.44
N GLY A 28 16.86 11.37 7.24
CA GLY A 28 15.81 12.36 7.03
C GLY A 28 14.43 11.87 7.50
N GLY A 29 14.21 10.55 7.46
CA GLY A 29 12.97 9.98 7.95
C GLY A 29 12.85 9.96 9.48
N LEU A 30 13.97 9.99 10.22
CA LEU A 30 13.96 10.00 11.69
C LEU A 30 13.32 11.27 12.24
N LEU A 31 13.58 12.41 11.58
CA LEU A 31 12.99 13.71 11.93
C LEU A 31 11.46 13.72 11.77
N LEU A 32 10.92 12.84 10.93
CA LEU A 32 9.50 12.75 10.59
C LEU A 32 8.85 11.48 11.15
N VAL A 33 9.50 10.78 12.09
CA VAL A 33 8.98 9.54 12.67
C VAL A 33 7.57 9.68 13.27
N PRO A 34 7.20 10.75 13.99
CA PRO A 34 5.82 10.95 14.44
C PRO A 34 4.81 11.01 13.27
N LEU A 35 5.20 11.68 12.18
CA LEU A 35 4.36 11.80 10.98
C LEU A 35 4.23 10.47 10.25
N PHE A 36 5.31 9.70 10.12
CA PHE A 36 5.26 8.36 9.55
C PHE A 36 4.40 7.41 10.37
N SER A 37 4.52 7.48 11.70
CA SER A 37 3.66 6.73 12.59
C SER A 37 2.18 7.00 12.30
N TYR A 38 1.82 8.28 12.15
CA TYR A 38 0.47 8.65 11.77
C TYR A 38 0.07 8.15 10.38
N TYR A 39 0.93 8.30 9.36
CA TYR A 39 0.58 7.88 8.00
C TYR A 39 0.45 6.37 7.83
N PHE A 40 1.27 5.58 8.53
CA PHE A 40 1.23 4.13 8.42
C PHE A 40 0.27 3.47 9.40
N PHE A 41 0.03 4.05 10.59
CA PHE A 41 -0.73 3.40 11.66
C PHE A 41 -1.91 4.22 12.19
N ASN A 42 -2.14 5.45 11.69
CA ASN A 42 -3.09 6.41 12.24
C ASN A 42 -2.88 6.71 13.74
N ASP A 43 -1.65 6.53 14.26
CA ASP A 43 -1.29 6.76 15.67
C ASP A 43 -0.03 7.63 15.72
N LEU A 44 -0.05 8.71 16.51
CA LEU A 44 1.11 9.61 16.70
C LEU A 44 2.14 9.04 17.68
N LYS A 45 1.79 7.98 18.42
CA LYS A 45 2.65 7.32 19.42
C LYS A 45 3.76 6.49 18.77
N PHE A 46 4.68 7.16 18.09
CA PHE A 46 5.69 6.54 17.22
C PHE A 46 6.61 5.54 17.91
N TRP A 47 6.87 5.72 19.21
CA TRP A 47 7.72 4.81 19.99
C TRP A 47 7.22 3.37 19.96
N LYS A 48 5.89 3.15 19.87
CA LYS A 48 5.30 1.81 19.72
C LYS A 48 5.70 1.12 18.41
N TYR A 49 5.96 1.92 17.38
CA TYR A 49 6.15 1.47 16.00
C TYR A 49 7.60 1.62 15.54
N PHE A 50 8.49 2.15 16.39
CA PHE A 50 9.89 2.40 16.05
C PHE A 50 10.62 1.13 15.56
N ARG A 51 10.22 -0.05 16.07
CA ARG A 51 10.72 -1.34 15.59
C ARG A 51 10.53 -1.59 14.09
N TYR A 52 9.57 -0.93 13.45
CA TYR A 52 9.32 -1.05 12.01
C TYR A 52 10.12 -0.07 11.17
N TYR A 53 10.82 0.88 11.80
CA TYR A 53 11.49 1.97 11.10
C TYR A 53 12.54 1.45 10.12
N PHE A 54 13.57 0.76 10.61
CA PHE A 54 14.64 0.23 9.77
C PHE A 54 14.12 -0.79 8.73
N PRO A 55 13.26 -1.76 9.10
CA PRO A 55 12.63 -2.64 8.10
C PRO A 55 11.89 -1.89 6.99
N MET A 56 11.19 -0.80 7.32
CA MET A 56 10.52 0.05 6.34
C MET A 56 11.49 0.80 5.44
N VAL A 57 12.60 1.33 5.98
CA VAL A 57 13.65 1.97 5.17
C VAL A 57 14.24 0.98 4.16
N MET A 58 14.56 -0.24 4.61
CA MET A 58 15.06 -1.31 3.73
C MET A 58 14.02 -1.72 2.68
N ALA A 59 12.75 -1.80 3.06
CA ALA A 59 11.67 -2.06 2.13
C ALA A 59 11.55 -0.94 1.08
N CYS A 60 11.62 0.34 1.47
CA CYS A 60 11.61 1.47 0.55
C CYS A 60 12.75 1.40 -0.48
N TRP A 61 13.98 1.06 -0.03
CA TRP A 61 15.10 0.83 -0.93
C TRP A 61 14.86 -0.33 -1.91
N ARG A 62 14.35 -1.46 -1.41
CA ARG A 62 13.97 -2.60 -2.27
C ARG A 62 12.90 -2.21 -3.29
N LEU A 63 11.86 -1.48 -2.89
CA LEU A 63 10.79 -1.05 -3.78
C LEU A 63 11.31 -0.02 -4.81
N ALA A 64 12.20 0.88 -4.42
CA ALA A 64 12.86 1.79 -5.37
C ALA A 64 13.72 1.02 -6.38
N PHE A 65 14.47 0.02 -5.93
CA PHE A 65 15.22 -0.87 -6.81
C PHE A 65 14.29 -1.63 -7.78
N LEU A 66 13.19 -2.20 -7.30
CA LEU A 66 12.18 -2.85 -8.15
C LEU A 66 11.55 -1.88 -9.15
N TRP A 67 11.29 -0.63 -8.75
CA TRP A 67 10.80 0.40 -9.66
C TRP A 67 11.78 0.70 -10.79
N LEU A 68 13.08 0.65 -10.54
CA LEU A 68 14.11 0.86 -11.56
C LEU A 68 14.32 -0.38 -12.44
N THR A 69 14.19 -1.58 -11.89
CA THR A 69 14.62 -2.83 -12.55
C THR A 69 13.49 -3.71 -13.10
N SER A 70 12.26 -3.57 -12.59
CA SER A 70 11.15 -4.48 -12.92
C SER A 70 10.02 -3.73 -13.62
N GLU A 71 9.81 -4.04 -14.90
CA GLU A 71 8.66 -3.54 -15.67
C GLU A 71 7.33 -4.02 -15.09
N ALA A 72 7.26 -5.29 -14.67
CA ALA A 72 6.08 -5.84 -14.01
C ALA A 72 5.72 -5.03 -12.76
N TYR A 73 6.70 -4.71 -11.91
CA TYR A 73 6.46 -3.88 -10.73
C TYR A 73 5.99 -2.46 -11.09
N ARG A 74 6.59 -1.82 -12.10
CA ARG A 74 6.14 -0.49 -12.56
C ARG A 74 4.70 -0.52 -13.08
N GLY A 75 4.33 -1.55 -13.84
CA GLY A 75 2.99 -1.74 -14.38
C GLY A 75 1.93 -1.77 -13.28
N GLU A 76 2.14 -2.60 -12.25
CA GLU A 76 1.16 -2.78 -11.17
C GLU A 76 1.04 -1.59 -10.22
N PHE A 77 2.16 -0.90 -9.95
CA PHE A 77 2.24 0.14 -8.92
C PHE A 77 2.12 1.57 -9.50
N SER A 78 1.89 1.73 -10.80
CA SER A 78 1.65 3.03 -11.43
C SER A 78 0.30 3.61 -11.02
N ILE A 79 0.32 4.56 -10.09
CA ILE A 79 -0.88 5.26 -9.61
C ILE A 79 -0.87 6.70 -10.09
N SER A 80 -1.92 7.10 -10.80
CA SER A 80 -2.13 8.51 -11.13
C SER A 80 -2.18 9.37 -9.86
N LEU A 81 -1.44 10.48 -9.87
CA LEU A 81 -1.37 11.43 -8.77
C LEU A 81 -2.76 11.92 -8.32
N THR A 82 -3.69 12.05 -9.27
CA THR A 82 -5.03 12.60 -9.03
C THR A 82 -6.09 11.54 -8.69
N ALA A 83 -5.73 10.26 -8.74
CA ALA A 83 -6.71 9.20 -8.51
C ALA A 83 -7.19 9.21 -7.05
N PRO A 84 -8.48 8.95 -6.76
CA PRO A 84 -8.99 9.04 -5.41
C PRO A 84 -8.32 8.04 -4.45
N PRO A 85 -8.22 8.36 -3.14
CA PRO A 85 -7.92 7.34 -2.14
C PRO A 85 -9.04 6.29 -2.14
N ARG A 86 -8.70 5.03 -1.91
CA ARG A 86 -9.67 3.93 -1.88
C ARG A 86 -9.72 3.30 -0.49
N THR A 87 -10.92 3.02 -0.01
CA THR A 87 -11.19 2.29 1.24
C THR A 87 -11.92 0.97 0.99
N SER A 88 -12.41 0.77 -0.24
CA SER A 88 -13.25 -0.35 -0.65
C SER A 88 -13.00 -0.72 -2.12
N PRO A 89 -13.29 -1.97 -2.51
CA PRO A 89 -13.19 -2.41 -3.89
C PRO A 89 -14.21 -1.69 -4.78
N ASP A 90 -13.93 -1.68 -6.08
CA ASP A 90 -14.90 -1.26 -7.09
C ASP A 90 -15.75 -2.47 -7.52
N LEU A 91 -16.91 -2.64 -6.90
CA LEU A 91 -17.78 -3.78 -7.21
C LEU A 91 -18.43 -3.69 -8.59
N ASN A 92 -18.23 -2.61 -9.34
CA ASN A 92 -18.60 -2.56 -10.76
C ASN A 92 -17.58 -3.26 -11.65
N ILE A 93 -16.33 -3.43 -11.18
CA ILE A 93 -15.21 -3.98 -11.94
C ILE A 93 -14.88 -5.40 -11.48
N VAL A 94 -14.95 -5.65 -10.18
CA VAL A 94 -14.63 -6.95 -9.58
C VAL A 94 -15.83 -7.56 -8.87
N LYS A 95 -15.85 -8.89 -8.82
CA LYS A 95 -16.73 -9.66 -7.94
C LYS A 95 -15.90 -10.60 -7.07
N ILE A 96 -16.51 -11.07 -5.99
CA ILE A 96 -15.89 -12.03 -5.08
C ILE A 96 -16.02 -13.40 -5.74
N ARG A 97 -14.93 -14.19 -5.73
CA ARG A 97 -14.99 -15.59 -6.17
C ARG A 97 -15.87 -16.41 -5.24
N ASP A 98 -16.63 -17.34 -5.80
CA ASP A 98 -17.53 -18.21 -5.03
C ASP A 98 -16.81 -19.05 -3.95
N SER A 99 -15.51 -19.33 -4.16
CA SER A 99 -14.68 -20.05 -3.20
C SER A 99 -14.28 -19.23 -1.97
N TRP A 100 -14.52 -17.92 -1.96
CA TRP A 100 -14.13 -17.03 -0.88
C TRP A 100 -15.18 -17.00 0.23
N LYS A 101 -14.78 -17.40 1.44
CA LYS A 101 -15.69 -17.59 2.57
C LYS A 101 -15.88 -16.37 3.48
N ALA A 102 -15.02 -15.36 3.36
CA ALA A 102 -15.06 -14.16 4.22
C ALA A 102 -15.79 -12.99 3.54
N GLY A 103 -16.10 -11.94 4.31
CA GLY A 103 -16.86 -10.80 3.81
C GLY A 103 -16.18 -10.01 2.67
N ALA A 104 -17.01 -9.32 1.88
CA ALA A 104 -16.58 -8.48 0.75
C ALA A 104 -15.48 -7.46 1.10
N PHE A 105 -15.55 -6.89 2.31
CA PHE A 105 -14.64 -5.84 2.76
C PHE A 105 -13.47 -6.36 3.59
N ASP A 106 -13.37 -7.68 3.79
CA ASP A 106 -12.30 -8.27 4.60
C ASP A 106 -11.06 -8.55 3.75
N CYS A 107 -10.30 -7.49 3.45
CA CYS A 107 -9.00 -7.61 2.78
C CYS A 107 -7.82 -7.64 3.75
N ASN A 108 -8.05 -7.36 5.03
CA ASN A 108 -6.99 -7.32 6.03
C ASN A 108 -6.39 -8.71 6.29
N GLN A 109 -7.19 -9.77 6.14
CA GLN A 109 -6.80 -11.15 6.47
C GLN A 109 -6.14 -11.95 5.33
N CYS A 110 -6.23 -11.49 4.07
CA CYS A 110 -5.69 -12.26 2.93
C CYS A 110 -4.15 -12.22 2.87
N THR A 111 -3.57 -11.06 3.17
CA THR A 111 -2.12 -10.76 3.23
C THR A 111 -1.23 -11.10 2.01
N LYS A 112 -1.77 -11.74 0.96
CA LYS A 112 -1.02 -12.12 -0.26
C LYS A 112 -0.25 -10.96 -0.89
N CYS A 113 -0.86 -9.78 -1.00
CA CYS A 113 -0.19 -8.59 -1.52
C CYS A 113 0.98 -8.13 -0.63
N CYS A 114 0.83 -8.22 0.70
CA CYS A 114 1.89 -7.92 1.65
C CYS A 114 3.04 -8.94 1.53
N GLN A 115 2.74 -10.22 1.34
CA GLN A 115 3.73 -11.28 1.15
C GLN A 115 4.51 -11.09 -0.15
N ALA A 116 3.83 -10.80 -1.26
CA ALA A 116 4.44 -10.60 -2.58
C ALA A 116 5.52 -9.50 -2.58
N ILE A 117 5.31 -8.43 -1.80
CA ILE A 117 6.27 -7.33 -1.68
C ILE A 117 7.19 -7.44 -0.46
N ALA A 118 7.13 -8.54 0.29
CA ALA A 118 7.83 -8.72 1.57
C ALA A 118 7.63 -7.54 2.53
N CYS A 119 6.38 -7.12 2.72
CA CYS A 119 6.01 -5.95 3.51
C CYS A 119 6.37 -6.14 5.00
N PRO A 120 7.16 -5.25 5.60
CA PRO A 120 7.54 -5.36 7.01
C PRO A 120 6.39 -5.02 7.98
N LEU A 121 5.26 -4.53 7.46
CA LEU A 121 4.06 -4.24 8.24
C LEU A 121 3.07 -5.41 8.28
N LEU A 122 3.44 -6.56 7.70
CA LEU A 122 2.68 -7.80 7.81
C LEU A 122 2.78 -8.34 9.24
N ASP A 123 1.65 -8.51 9.91
CA ASP A 123 1.54 -9.28 11.14
C ASP A 123 1.43 -10.77 10.79
N THR A 124 2.54 -11.51 10.87
CA THR A 124 2.56 -12.94 10.60
C THR A 124 1.91 -13.78 11.69
N THR A 125 1.75 -13.24 12.90
CA THR A 125 1.10 -13.95 14.01
C THR A 125 -0.41 -14.02 13.79
N ASN A 126 -1.03 -12.89 13.44
CA ASN A 126 -2.48 -12.79 13.26
C ASN A 126 -2.92 -12.82 11.78
N ASN A 127 -1.97 -12.87 10.83
CA ASN A 127 -2.19 -12.73 9.39
C ASN A 127 -2.96 -11.45 9.03
N LEU A 128 -2.48 -10.29 9.50
CA LEU A 128 -3.13 -8.99 9.28
C LEU A 128 -2.15 -7.93 8.73
N CYS A 129 -2.66 -6.97 7.97
CA CYS A 129 -1.90 -5.77 7.61
C CYS A 129 -2.00 -4.74 8.74
N ARG A 130 -0.87 -4.41 9.37
CA ARG A 130 -0.84 -3.41 10.46
C ARG A 130 -1.13 -1.98 9.99
N SER A 131 -0.99 -1.75 8.68
CA SER A 131 -1.27 -0.46 8.05
C SER A 131 -2.67 -0.41 7.43
N TYR A 132 -3.50 -1.43 7.64
CA TYR A 132 -4.80 -1.52 6.98
C TYR A 132 -5.63 -0.26 7.20
N ASN A 133 -6.17 0.27 6.09
CA ASN A 133 -7.02 1.46 6.09
C ASN A 133 -6.35 2.73 6.67
N SER A 134 -5.03 2.77 6.78
CA SER A 134 -4.25 3.97 7.08
C SER A 134 -4.24 4.97 5.92
N PHE A 135 -3.71 6.17 6.15
CA PHE A 135 -3.46 7.12 5.07
C PHE A 135 -2.61 6.50 3.96
N PHE A 136 -1.46 5.89 4.31
CA PHE A 136 -0.59 5.23 3.34
C PHE A 136 -1.35 4.16 2.56
N TRP A 137 -2.11 3.32 3.26
CA TRP A 137 -2.86 2.25 2.63
C TRP A 137 -3.89 2.79 1.62
N ARG A 138 -4.66 3.81 1.98
CA ARG A 138 -5.73 4.35 1.10
C ARG A 138 -5.20 5.08 -0.13
N TYR A 139 -4.06 5.77 0.00
CA TYR A 139 -3.52 6.62 -1.07
C TYR A 139 -2.63 5.89 -2.05
N PHE A 140 -2.01 4.78 -1.64
CA PHE A 140 -1.03 4.02 -2.42
C PHE A 140 -1.50 2.60 -2.75
N SER A 141 -0.62 1.81 -3.37
CA SER A 141 -0.98 0.52 -3.98
C SER A 141 -1.50 -0.51 -2.99
N CYS A 142 -1.20 -0.39 -1.69
CA CYS A 142 -1.69 -1.32 -0.68
C CYS A 142 -3.23 -1.36 -0.56
N GLY A 143 -3.92 -0.24 -0.77
CA GLY A 143 -5.39 -0.14 -0.73
C GLY A 143 -6.06 -0.03 -2.09
N ARG A 144 -5.30 -0.20 -3.16
CA ARG A 144 -5.82 -0.28 -4.52
C ARG A 144 -6.20 -1.73 -4.78
N TYR A 145 -7.44 -2.05 -4.47
CA TYR A 145 -8.09 -3.28 -4.93
C TYR A 145 -7.88 -3.49 -6.43
N PRO A 146 -7.90 -4.74 -6.93
CA PRO A 146 -7.63 -5.01 -8.33
C PRO A 146 -8.59 -4.24 -9.26
N ILE A 147 -8.04 -3.67 -10.33
CA ILE A 147 -8.79 -2.97 -11.38
C ILE A 147 -8.67 -3.69 -12.74
N ASN A 148 -7.82 -4.71 -12.83
CA ASN A 148 -7.62 -5.53 -14.02
C ASN A 148 -7.18 -6.94 -13.62
N LYS A 149 -7.22 -7.87 -14.58
CA LYS A 149 -6.85 -9.28 -14.38
C LYS A 149 -5.37 -9.44 -14.02
N GLN A 150 -4.50 -8.62 -14.60
CA GLN A 150 -3.07 -8.64 -14.37
C GLN A 150 -2.71 -8.44 -12.88
N GLN A 151 -3.37 -7.51 -12.18
CA GLN A 151 -3.20 -7.30 -10.74
C GLN A 151 -3.61 -8.52 -9.90
N ILE A 152 -4.71 -9.18 -10.29
CA ILE A 152 -5.19 -10.40 -9.62
C ILE A 152 -4.14 -11.50 -9.76
N GLU A 153 -3.57 -11.67 -10.95
CA GLU A 153 -2.55 -12.67 -11.25
C GLU A 153 -1.21 -12.34 -10.56
N TYR A 154 -0.76 -11.08 -10.61
CA TYR A 154 0.49 -10.63 -9.99
C TYR A 154 0.54 -10.90 -8.49
N TYR A 155 -0.56 -10.64 -7.78
CA TYR A 155 -0.65 -10.92 -6.34
C TYR A 155 -1.14 -12.33 -6.01
N ASN A 156 -1.43 -13.15 -7.03
CA ASN A 156 -2.11 -14.43 -6.89
C ASN A 156 -3.34 -14.32 -5.95
N CYS A 157 -4.21 -13.34 -6.24
CA CYS A 157 -5.31 -12.97 -5.37
C CYS A 157 -6.44 -14.01 -5.45
N PRO A 158 -6.76 -14.72 -4.34
CA PRO A 158 -7.78 -15.76 -4.34
C PRO A 158 -9.21 -15.21 -4.19
N LYS A 159 -9.35 -13.92 -3.85
CA LYS A 159 -10.63 -13.31 -3.49
C LYS A 159 -11.37 -12.72 -4.68
N TRP A 160 -10.64 -11.99 -5.53
CA TRP A 160 -11.23 -11.21 -6.60
C TRP A 160 -11.18 -11.96 -7.93
N GLU A 161 -12.22 -11.76 -8.72
CA GLU A 161 -12.25 -12.04 -10.14
C GLU A 161 -12.86 -10.83 -10.88
N MET A 162 -12.49 -10.67 -12.14
CA MET A 162 -13.06 -9.61 -12.97
C MET A 162 -14.53 -9.92 -13.22
N LYS A 163 -15.40 -8.90 -13.18
CA LYS A 163 -16.73 -9.05 -13.75
C LYS A 163 -16.56 -9.14 -15.27
N GLU A 164 -17.03 -10.23 -15.85
CA GLU A 164 -17.22 -10.32 -17.30
C GLU A 164 -18.28 -9.26 -17.67
N CYS A 165 -18.01 -8.49 -18.72
CA CYS A 165 -18.96 -7.52 -19.26
C CYS A 165 -20.07 -8.23 -20.03
#